data_AF-A0A402ABR4-F1
#
_entry.id   AF-A0A402ABR4-F1
#
_cell.length_a   1.000
_cell.length_b   1.000
_cell.length_c   1.000
_cell.angle_alpha   90.00
_cell.angle_beta   90.00
_cell.angle_gamma   90.00
#
_symmetry.space_group_name_H-M   'P 1'
#
loop_
_entity.id
_entity.type
_entity.pdbx_description
1 polymer ?
#
loop_
_entity_poly.entity_id
_entity_poly.type
_entity_poly.pdbx_seq_one_letter_code
_entity_poly.pdbx_strand_id
1 'polypeptide(L)'
;MVCGHRGKGLQVHHIKPFHLYPELELDPNNLITLCEIRGRTHHLLIGHLDDWESYNIRVRADTKRYAHQNAITIKANPTWQKEVVQRPMP
;
A
#
# COMPACT_ATOMS: atom_id res chain seq x y z
N MET A 1 -8.52 3.35 4.33
CA MET A 1 -7.58 4.42 4.75
C MET A 1 -6.82 3.91 5.96
N VAL A 2 -5.48 3.89 5.93
CA VAL A 2 -4.67 3.24 7.00
C VAL A 2 -4.58 4.10 8.26
N CYS A 3 -4.22 5.38 8.15
CA CYS A 3 -3.88 6.22 9.29
C CYS A 3 -4.92 7.28 9.68
N GLY A 4 -6.08 7.33 9.00
CA GLY A 4 -7.10 8.35 9.25
C GLY A 4 -6.79 9.75 8.70
N HIS A 5 -5.63 9.96 8.04
CA HIS A 5 -5.23 11.27 7.52
C HIS A 5 -6.19 11.80 6.45
N ARG A 6 -6.52 13.09 6.54
CA ARG A 6 -7.37 13.81 5.59
C ARG A 6 -6.63 15.07 5.07
N GLY A 7 -6.88 15.46 3.82
CA GLY A 7 -6.32 16.66 3.22
C GLY A 7 -5.15 16.37 2.27
N LYS A 8 -4.15 17.25 2.25
CA LYS A 8 -3.02 17.19 1.30
C LYS A 8 -2.13 15.96 1.54
N GLY A 9 -1.54 15.46 0.45
CA GLY A 9 -0.64 14.29 0.46
C GLY A 9 -1.34 12.94 0.49
N LEU A 10 -2.62 12.91 0.12
CA LEU A 10 -3.30 11.68 -0.29
C LEU A 10 -3.02 11.43 -1.76
N GLN A 11 -2.73 10.18 -2.11
CA GLN A 11 -2.45 9.72 -3.46
C GLN A 11 -3.40 8.57 -3.82
N VAL A 12 -3.74 8.50 -5.11
CA VAL A 12 -4.40 7.34 -5.69
C VAL A 12 -3.33 6.27 -5.91
N HIS A 13 -3.61 5.05 -5.48
CA HIS A 13 -2.77 3.89 -5.67
C HIS A 13 -3.55 2.82 -6.43
N HIS A 14 -2.92 2.25 -7.45
CA HIS A 14 -3.45 1.13 -8.20
C HIS A 14 -3.24 -0.18 -7.43
N ILE A 15 -4.30 -0.94 -7.21
CA ILE A 15 -4.26 -2.22 -6.50
C ILE A 15 -3.56 -3.28 -7.36
N LYS A 16 -3.90 -3.32 -8.64
CA LYS A 16 -3.14 -3.99 -9.69
C LYS A 16 -2.35 -2.94 -10.46
N PRO A 17 -1.02 -3.06 -10.55
CA PRO A 17 -0.19 -2.01 -11.10
C PRO A 17 -0.47 -1.78 -12.59
N PHE A 18 -0.49 -0.51 -12.99
CA PHE A 18 -0.81 -0.07 -14.35
C PHE A 18 0.04 -0.75 -15.42
N HIS A 19 1.35 -0.91 -15.19
CA HIS A 19 2.26 -1.49 -16.20
C HIS A 19 1.99 -2.98 -16.48
N LEU A 20 1.33 -3.71 -15.57
CA LEU A 20 0.91 -5.11 -15.78
C LEU A 20 -0.56 -5.22 -16.23
N TYR A 21 -1.40 -4.25 -15.86
CA TYR A 21 -2.84 -4.26 -16.09
C TYR A 21 -3.31 -2.88 -16.60
N PRO A 22 -2.84 -2.44 -17.78
CA PRO A 22 -3.15 -1.10 -18.30
C PRO A 22 -4.65 -0.89 -18.54
N GLU A 23 -5.40 -1.96 -18.82
CA GLU A 23 -6.85 -1.95 -18.99
C GLU A 23 -7.61 -1.55 -17.72
N LEU A 24 -6.95 -1.57 -16.55
CA LEU A 24 -7.54 -1.24 -15.25
C LEU A 24 -7.08 0.13 -14.72
N GLU A 25 -6.42 0.96 -15.53
CA GLU A 25 -5.84 2.24 -15.10
C GLU A 25 -6.85 3.16 -14.42
N LEU A 26 -8.05 3.26 -14.99
CA LEU A 26 -9.11 4.16 -14.55
C LEU A 26 -10.31 3.41 -13.95
N ASP A 27 -10.20 2.10 -13.74
CA ASP A 27 -11.25 1.34 -13.07
C ASP A 27 -11.29 1.72 -11.57
N PRO A 28 -12.37 2.34 -11.06
CA PRO A 28 -12.47 2.72 -9.65
C PRO A 28 -12.35 1.52 -8.70
N ASN A 29 -12.65 0.29 -9.15
CA ASN A 29 -12.46 -0.92 -8.36
C ASN A 29 -10.98 -1.35 -8.25
N ASN A 30 -10.11 -0.82 -9.10
CA ASN A 30 -8.68 -1.01 -9.06
C ASN A 30 -7.95 0.11 -8.30
N LEU A 31 -8.66 1.09 -7.74
CA LEU A 31 -8.06 2.23 -7.05
C LEU A 31 -8.29 2.17 -5.52
N ILE A 32 -7.31 2.67 -4.77
CA ILE A 32 -7.42 2.94 -3.33
C ILE A 32 -6.63 4.20 -2.96
N THR A 33 -7.10 4.95 -1.97
CA THR A 33 -6.39 6.12 -1.46
C THR A 33 -5.43 5.77 -0.33
N LEU A 34 -4.15 6.08 -0.51
CA LEU A 34 -3.09 5.96 0.49
C LEU A 34 -2.43 7.32 0.72
N CYS A 35 -1.77 7.51 1.86
CA CYS A 35 -1.05 8.76 2.12
C CYS A 35 0.44 8.62 1.77
N GLU A 36 0.98 9.72 1.27
CA GLU A 36 2.38 9.90 0.94
C GLU A 36 2.83 11.26 1.47
N ILE A 37 3.06 11.30 2.78
CA ILE A 37 3.49 12.50 3.52
C ILE A 37 4.73 12.16 4.33
N ARG A 38 5.55 13.18 4.63
CA ARG A 38 6.77 13.01 5.42
C ARG A 38 6.47 12.31 6.74
N GLY A 39 7.13 11.18 6.99
CA GLY A 39 6.93 10.34 8.18
C GLY A 39 5.70 9.42 8.17
N ARG A 40 4.84 9.48 7.14
CA ARG A 40 3.70 8.57 6.93
C ARG A 40 3.53 8.25 5.44
N THR A 41 4.34 7.32 4.94
CA THR A 41 4.37 6.89 3.53
C THR A 41 3.67 5.53 3.39
N HIS A 42 2.37 5.46 3.68
CA HIS A 42 1.60 4.21 3.52
C HIS A 42 1.49 3.78 2.06
N HIS A 43 1.67 4.70 1.11
CA HIS A 43 1.77 4.35 -0.30
C HIS A 43 2.92 3.36 -0.54
N LEU A 44 4.16 3.75 -0.20
CA LEU A 44 5.32 2.86 -0.26
C LEU A 44 5.18 1.68 0.69
N LEU A 45 4.93 1.97 1.97
CA LEU A 45 4.93 0.94 3.00
C LEU A 45 3.90 -0.14 2.68
N ILE A 46 2.62 0.21 2.58
CA ILE A 46 1.53 -0.78 2.42
C ILE A 46 1.22 -1.09 0.95
N GLY A 47 1.20 -0.09 0.07
CA GLY A 47 0.87 -0.30 -1.34
C GLY A 47 1.94 -1.09 -2.10
N HIS A 48 3.20 -0.87 -1.74
CA HIS A 48 4.36 -1.44 -2.42
C HIS A 48 5.21 -2.38 -1.55
N LEU A 49 4.70 -2.81 -0.38
CA LEU A 49 5.45 -3.70 0.53
C LEU A 49 6.87 -3.18 0.85
N ASP A 50 7.00 -1.86 1.05
CA ASP A 50 8.26 -1.15 1.34
C ASP A 50 9.30 -1.20 0.20
N ASP A 51 8.89 -1.44 -1.04
CA ASP A 51 9.75 -1.42 -2.24
C ASP A 51 8.96 -1.02 -3.50
N TRP A 52 9.31 0.13 -4.10
CA TRP A 52 8.60 0.71 -5.25
C TRP A 52 8.55 -0.19 -6.48
N GLU A 53 9.49 -1.12 -6.62
CA GLU A 53 9.48 -2.07 -7.73
C GLU A 53 8.44 -3.18 -7.52
N SER A 54 7.87 -3.32 -6.32
CA SER A 54 6.87 -4.34 -5.97
C SER A 54 5.45 -3.78 -5.85
N TYR A 55 4.47 -4.65 -5.62
CA TYR A 55 3.07 -4.29 -5.34
C TYR A 55 2.43 -5.24 -4.31
N ASN A 56 1.48 -4.74 -3.54
CA ASN A 56 0.83 -5.54 -2.50
C ASN A 56 -0.48 -6.18 -3.00
N ILE A 57 -0.44 -7.48 -3.33
CA ILE A 57 -1.64 -8.26 -3.68
C ILE A 57 -2.72 -8.28 -2.58
N ARG A 58 -2.35 -8.00 -1.32
CA ARG A 58 -3.22 -7.94 -0.15
C ARG A 58 -3.52 -6.51 0.30
N VAL A 59 -3.24 -5.47 -0.49
CA VAL A 59 -3.35 -4.05 -0.08
C VAL A 59 -4.68 -3.72 0.61
N ARG A 60 -5.81 -4.22 0.11
CA ARG A 60 -7.13 -3.99 0.74
C ARG A 60 -7.26 -4.64 2.13
N ALA A 61 -6.67 -5.82 2.33
CA ALA A 61 -6.66 -6.49 3.63
C ALA A 61 -5.68 -5.81 4.59
N ASP A 62 -4.49 -5.46 4.10
CA ASP A 62 -3.43 -4.86 4.92
C ASP A 62 -3.76 -3.45 5.36
N THR A 63 -4.41 -2.67 4.51
CA THR A 63 -4.92 -1.35 4.91
C THR A 63 -5.91 -1.41 6.07
N LYS A 64 -6.66 -2.51 6.22
CA LYS A 64 -7.55 -2.75 7.36
C LYS A 64 -6.78 -3.31 8.56
N ARG A 65 -5.91 -4.30 8.33
CA ARG A 65 -5.12 -4.99 9.35
C ARG A 65 -4.23 -4.02 10.13
N TYR A 66 -3.58 -3.11 9.42
CA TYR A 66 -2.61 -2.16 9.97
C TYR A 66 -3.21 -0.78 10.26
N ALA A 67 -4.54 -0.68 10.33
CA ALA A 67 -5.21 0.58 10.62
C ALA A 67 -4.69 1.21 11.92
N HIS A 68 -4.35 2.50 11.86
CA HIS A 68 -3.82 3.33 12.95
C HIS A 68 -2.47 2.89 13.54
N GLN A 69 -1.79 1.92 12.93
CA GLN A 69 -0.45 1.50 13.36
C GLN A 69 0.62 2.39 12.71
N ASN A 70 1.74 2.59 13.42
CA ASN A 70 2.90 3.29 12.87
C ASN A 70 3.81 2.31 12.10
N ALA A 71 4.72 2.85 11.28
CA ALA A 71 5.60 2.05 10.44
C ALA A 71 6.48 1.06 11.24
N ILE A 72 6.93 1.43 12.45
CA ILE A 72 7.74 0.56 13.30
C ILE A 72 6.92 -0.68 13.70
N THR A 73 5.67 -0.47 14.13
CA THR A 73 4.77 -1.55 14.56
C THR A 73 4.44 -2.48 13.40
N ILE A 74 4.18 -1.91 12.23
CA ILE A 74 3.89 -2.69 11.01
C ILE A 74 5.10 -3.55 10.62
N LYS A 75 6.30 -2.95 10.56
CA LYS A 75 7.53 -3.65 10.18
C LYS A 75 7.95 -4.75 11.17
N ALA A 76 7.57 -4.62 12.44
CA ALA A 76 7.79 -5.64 13.46
C ALA A 76 6.77 -6.81 13.40
N ASN A 77 5.70 -6.71 12.61
CA ASN A 77 4.68 -7.76 12.53
C ASN A 77 5.21 -8.98 11.74
N PRO A 78 5.13 -10.21 12.27
CA PRO A 78 5.60 -11.40 11.53
C PRO A 78 4.86 -11.66 10.22
N THR A 79 3.57 -11.30 10.15
CA THR A 79 2.78 -11.39 8.90
C THR A 79 3.32 -10.43 7.85
N TRP A 80 3.62 -9.20 8.25
CA TRP A 80 4.24 -8.20 7.39
C TRP A 80 5.59 -8.68 6.85
N GLN A 81 6.46 -9.18 7.73
CA GLN A 81 7.77 -9.68 7.34
C GLN A 81 7.68 -10.81 6.30
N LYS A 82 6.71 -11.71 6.48
CA LYS A 82 6.45 -12.77 5.49
C LYS A 82 5.94 -12.20 4.16
N GLU A 83 5.04 -11.23 4.19
CA GLU A 83 4.51 -10.56 3.00
C GLU A 83 5.63 -9.84 2.22
N VAL A 84 6.53 -9.14 2.91
CA VAL A 84 7.70 -8.49 2.29
C VAL A 84 8.64 -9.51 1.65
N VAL A 85 8.91 -10.64 2.31
CA VAL A 85 9.77 -11.72 1.74
C VAL A 85 9.14 -12.35 0.50
N GLN A 86 7.81 -12.39 0.44
CA GLN A 86 7.04 -13.01 -0.64
C GLN A 86 6.49 -12.00 -1.64
N ARG A 87 6.97 -10.75 -1.59
CA ARG A 87 6.41 -9.67 -2.41
C ARG A 87 6.64 -9.98 -3.90
N PRO A 88 5.63 -9.73 -4.75
CA PRO A 88 5.77 -9.95 -6.18
C PRO A 88 6.71 -8.90 -6.78
N MET A 89 7.61 -9.34 -7.65
CA MET A 89 8.39 -8.46 -8.50
C MET A 89 7.82 -8.58 -9.93
N PRO A 90 7.47 -7.47 -10.59
CA PRO A 90 7.04 -7.41 -11.99
C PRO A 90 8.04 -8.03 -12.97
#